data_AF-A0A966E8M6-F1
#
_entry.id   AF-A0A966E8M6-F1
#
_cell.length_a   1.000
_cell.length_b   1.000
_cell.length_c   1.000
_cell.angle_alpha   90.00
_cell.angle_beta   90.00
_cell.angle_gamma   90.00
#
_symmetry.space_group_name_H-M   'P 1'
#
loop_
_entity.id
_entity.type
_entity.pdbx_description
1 polymer ?
#
loop_
_entity_poly.entity_id
_entity_poly.type
_entity_poly.pdbx_seq_one_letter_code
_entity_poly.pdbx_strand_id
1 'polypeptide(L)' 'MQMIPGLESLENQVRTFKTWAEGHQTVHSVARTLGIHLLLQDTLKEVFAKGLQLGLGKHDLAALVEVFQSRGG' A
#
# COMPACT_ATOMS: atom_id res chain seq x y z
N MET A 1 14.22 -26.78 -6.47
CA MET A 1 14.99 -25.60 -6.07
C MET A 1 14.50 -25.20 -4.69
N GLN A 2 15.30 -25.38 -3.63
CA GLN A 2 14.91 -24.95 -2.30
C GLN A 2 15.32 -23.48 -2.12
N MET A 3 14.37 -22.63 -1.73
CA MET A 3 14.63 -21.22 -1.45
C MET A 3 15.29 -21.05 -0.09
N ILE A 4 16.16 -20.03 0.02
CA ILE A 4 16.92 -19.72 1.23
C ILE A 4 15.96 -19.15 2.29
N PRO A 5 15.87 -19.73 3.50
CA PRO A 5 15.07 -19.18 4.59
C PRO A 5 15.53 -17.76 4.92
N GLY A 6 14.64 -16.79 4.75
CA GLY A 6 14.93 -15.35 4.89
C GLY A 6 14.58 -14.54 3.65
N LEU A 7 14.70 -15.12 2.45
CA LEU A 7 14.25 -14.47 1.22
C LEU A 7 12.72 -14.34 1.20
N GLU A 8 11.99 -15.40 1.58
CA GLU A 8 10.52 -15.36 1.71
C GLU A 8 10.04 -14.32 2.74
N SER A 9 10.77 -14.14 3.85
CA SER A 9 10.41 -13.15 4.87
C SER A 9 10.57 -11.73 4.33
N LEU A 10 11.64 -11.48 3.57
CA LEU A 10 11.86 -10.20 2.92
C LEU A 10 10.81 -9.93 1.83
N GLU A 11 10.58 -10.90 0.93
CA GLU A 11 9.56 -10.84 -0.12
C GLU A 11 8.17 -10.59 0.45
N ASN A 12 7.82 -11.28 1.55
CA ASN A 12 6.54 -11.07 2.22
C ASN A 12 6.45 -9.68 2.85
N GLN A 13 7.55 -9.12 3.37
CA GLN A 13 7.55 -7.74 3.88
C GLN A 13 7.33 -6.71 2.78
N VAL A 14 7.99 -6.83 1.61
CA VAL A 14 7.85 -5.84 0.52
C VAL A 14 6.47 -5.85 -0.13
N ARG A 15 5.73 -6.95 0.02
CA ARG A 15 4.40 -7.13 -0.58
C ARG A 15 3.26 -6.65 0.30
N THR A 16 3.53 -6.27 1.55
CA THR A 16 2.47 -5.87 2.46
C THR A 16 1.80 -4.57 2.04
N PHE A 17 0.50 -4.47 2.29
CA PHE A 17 -0.29 -3.26 2.11
C PHE A 17 0.35 -2.06 2.81
N LYS A 18 0.92 -2.26 4.01
CA LYS A 18 1.64 -1.22 4.74
C LYS A 18 2.84 -0.69 3.95
N THR A 19 3.69 -1.56 3.41
CA THR A 19 4.85 -1.15 2.62
C THR A 19 4.44 -0.35 1.38
N TRP A 20 3.36 -0.74 0.71
CA TRP A 20 2.80 0.04 -0.40
C TRP A 20 2.29 1.40 0.05
N ALA A 21 1.58 1.49 1.18
CA ALA A 21 1.12 2.76 1.74
C ALA A 21 2.28 3.71 2.09
N GLU A 22 3.36 3.20 2.66
CA GLU A 22 4.58 3.97 2.97
C GLU A 22 5.32 4.42 1.70
N GLY A 23 5.44 3.54 0.70
CA GLY A 23 5.98 3.89 -0.61
C GLY A 23 5.18 5.01 -1.29
N HIS A 24 3.85 4.96 -1.16
CA HIS A 24 2.96 5.98 -1.68
C HIS A 24 3.15 7.35 -1.01
N GLN A 25 3.40 7.38 0.30
CA GLN A 25 3.75 8.61 1.02
C GLN A 25 5.07 9.21 0.51
N THR A 26 6.04 8.35 0.16
CA THR A 26 7.32 8.79 -0.41
C THR A 26 7.12 9.44 -1.78
N VAL A 27 6.34 8.81 -2.66
CA VAL A 27 5.98 9.38 -3.98
C VAL A 27 5.34 10.76 -3.84
N HIS A 28 4.40 10.91 -2.91
CA HIS A 28 3.77 12.20 -2.60
C HIS A 28 4.74 13.27 -2.10
N SER A 29 5.69 12.88 -1.25
CA SER A 29 6.72 13.79 -0.73
C SER A 29 7.61 14.34 -1.85
N VAL A 30 8.02 13.47 -2.78
CA VAL A 30 8.82 13.86 -3.95
C VAL A 30 8.01 14.74 -4.90
N ALA A 31 6.76 14.36 -5.19
CA ALA A 31 5.89 15.15 -6.07
C ALA A 31 5.68 16.58 -5.53
N ARG A 32 5.46 16.73 -4.22
CA ARG A 32 5.36 18.03 -3.57
C ARG A 32 6.63 18.86 -3.75
N THR A 33 7.79 18.24 -3.57
CA THR A 33 9.10 18.89 -3.75
C THR A 33 9.28 19.39 -5.19
N LEU A 34 8.78 18.64 -6.18
CA LEU A 34 8.89 18.96 -7.60
C LEU A 34 7.75 19.84 -8.14
N GLY A 35 6.75 20.18 -7.32
CA GLY A 35 5.56 20.90 -7.78
C GLY A 35 4.68 20.11 -8.76
N ILE A 36 4.76 18.78 -8.73
CA ILE A 36 4.00 17.88 -9.61
C ILE A 36 2.69 17.48 -8.92
N HIS A 37 1.59 17.59 -9.66
CA HIS A 37 0.29 17.07 -9.22
C HIS A 37 0.11 15.62 -9.66
N LEU A 38 -0.27 14.75 -8.73
CA LEU A 38 -0.40 13.31 -8.96
C LEU A 38 -1.83 12.83 -8.67
N LEU A 39 -2.75 13.16 -9.57
CA LEU A 39 -4.19 12.90 -9.40
C LEU A 39 -4.53 11.45 -8.99
N LEU A 40 -3.89 10.45 -9.62
CA LEU A 40 -4.11 9.05 -9.27
C LEU A 40 -3.61 8.74 -7.85
N GLN A 41 -2.43 9.23 -7.50
CA GLN A 41 -1.84 9.00 -6.21
C GLN A 41 -2.60 9.75 -5.11
N ASP A 42 -3.15 10.93 -5.39
CA ASP A 42 -4.04 11.62 -4.46
C ASP A 42 -5.29 10.78 -4.17
N THR A 43 -5.89 10.18 -5.21
CA THR A 43 -7.05 9.29 -5.06
C THR A 43 -6.71 8.04 -4.25
N LEU A 44 -5.58 7.39 -4.53
CA LEU A 44 -5.15 6.18 -3.83
C LEU A 44 -4.82 6.43 -2.35
N LYS A 45 -4.49 7.66 -1.96
CA LYS A 45 -4.17 8.01 -0.56
C LYS A 45 -5.32 7.68 0.39
N GLU A 46 -6.56 7.98 0.00
CA GLU A 46 -7.74 7.69 0.80
C GLU A 46 -7.99 6.18 0.92
N VAL A 47 -7.76 5.45 -0.16
CA VAL A 47 -7.89 3.98 -0.21
C VAL A 47 -6.87 3.33 0.73
N PHE A 48 -5.61 3.74 0.68
CA PHE A 48 -4.57 3.25 1.60
C PHE A 48 -4.88 3.60 3.06
N ALA A 49 -5.31 4.84 3.34
CA ALA A 49 -5.69 5.25 4.69
C ALA A 49 -6.83 4.38 5.24
N LYS A 50 -7.88 4.15 4.44
CA LYS A 50 -9.01 3.29 4.82
C LYS A 50 -8.58 1.83 5.02
N GLY A 51 -7.75 1.27 4.13
CA GLY A 51 -7.26 -0.10 4.27
C GLY A 51 -6.45 -0.32 5.55
N LEU A 52 -5.63 0.65 5.95
CA LEU A 52 -4.93 0.59 7.24
C LEU A 52 -5.90 0.65 8.43
N GLN A 53 -6.94 1.48 8.36
CA GLN A 53 -8.01 1.53 9.39
C GLN A 53 -8.79 0.20 9.48
N LEU A 54 -8.93 -0.53 8.38
CA LEU A 54 -9.55 -1.86 8.34
C LEU A 54 -8.60 -2.98 8.83
N GLY A 55 -7.37 -2.67 9.24
CA GLY A 55 -6.41 -3.65 9.74
C GLY A 55 -5.63 -4.41 8.65
N LEU A 56 -5.71 -3.97 7.39
CA LEU A 56 -5.12 -4.69 6.25
C LEU A 56 -3.59 -4.60 6.16
N GLY A 57 -2.92 -3.91 7.10
CA GLY A 57 -1.50 -3.58 7.00
C GLY A 57 -0.54 -4.77 6.82
N LYS A 58 -0.90 -5.96 7.32
CA LYS A 58 -0.09 -7.19 7.18
C LYS A 58 -0.49 -8.06 5.97
N HIS A 59 -1.57 -7.71 5.28
CA HIS A 59 -2.04 -8.43 4.11
C HIS A 59 -1.26 -8.01 2.87
N ASP A 60 -1.29 -8.83 1.82
CA ASP A 60 -0.77 -8.45 0.49
C ASP A 60 -1.59 -7.28 -0.08
N LEU A 61 -1.00 -6.49 -0.99
CA LEU A 61 -1.67 -5.37 -1.65
C LEU A 61 -3.02 -5.76 -2.29
N ALA A 62 -3.20 -7.01 -2.75
CA ALA A 62 -4.47 -7.49 -3.30
C ALA A 62 -5.67 -7.30 -2.35
N ALA A 63 -5.44 -7.22 -1.02
CA ALA A 63 -6.47 -6.93 -0.03
C ALA A 63 -7.08 -5.53 -0.18
N LEU A 64 -6.53 -4.66 -1.04
CA LEU A 64 -7.10 -3.36 -1.37
C LEU A 64 -8.54 -3.46 -1.93
N VAL A 65 -8.93 -4.60 -2.50
CA VAL A 65 -10.33 -4.85 -2.91
C VAL A 65 -11.32 -4.75 -1.75
N GLU A 66 -10.90 -5.12 -0.53
CA GLU A 66 -11.74 -5.08 0.68
C GLU A 66 -12.13 -3.65 1.06
N VAL A 67 -11.30 -2.66 0.72
CA VAL A 67 -11.61 -1.24 0.94
C VAL A 67 -12.87 -0.83 0.18
N PHE A 68 -13.01 -1.30 -1.06
CA PHE A 68 -14.16 -0.99 -1.91
C PHE A 68 -15.41 -1.79 -1.52
N GLN A 69 -15.23 -2.99 -0.98
CA GLN A 69 -16.33 -3.79 -0.45
C GLN A 69 -16.86 -3.26 0.89
N SER A 70 -16.00 -2.59 1.68
CA SER A 70 -16.38 -2.00 2.99
C SER A 70 -17.42 -0.87 2.93
N ARG A 71 -17.77 -0.38 1.74
CA ARG A 71 -18.83 0.62 1.50
C ARG A 71 -20.17 0.01 1.04
N GLY A 72 -20.30 -1.31 1.01
CA GLY A 72 -21.53 -2.01 0.63
C GLY A 72 -22.53 -2.27 1.77
N GLY A 73 -22.79 -1.28 2.63
CA GLY A 73 -23.82 -1.32 3.68
C GLY A 73 -24.91 -0.28 3.44
#